data_AF-A0A7S2FM06-F1
#
_entry.id   AF-A0A7S2FM06-F1
#
_cell.length_a   1.000
_cell.length_b   1.000
_cell.length_c   1.000
_cell.angle_alpha   90.00
_cell.angle_beta   90.00
_cell.angle_gamma   90.00
#
_symmetry.space_group_name_H-M   'P 1'
#
loop_
_entity.id
_entity.type
_entity.pdbx_description
1 polymer ?
#
loop_
_entity_poly.entity_id
_entity_poly.type
_entity_poly.pdbx_seq_one_letter_code
_entity_poly.pdbx_strand_id
1 'polypeptide(L)'
;RLGVRRVVLASSNHVMGQHKDDPARGIVTPTSPPRCGTPLHDPEHLAKSGDAIAYAAAKLAGERLATTLAAEPGTSTSFVILRIGWCQPGANLPSTLSASGCPPEFQTKVDGGTAAKQASMPSEGVDEAWFKNMWLSNGDFLRYFEAALTAPVPAGRPVLVNAMSNNSGMRWSLKETEAALGVKAQDNSRA
;
A
#
# COMPACT_ATOMS: atom_id res chain seq x y z
N ARG A 1 31.17 -13.13 10.28
CA ARG A 1 29.95 -13.22 9.44
C ARG A 1 29.34 -11.83 9.38
N LEU A 2 29.12 -11.25 8.21
CA LEU A 2 28.39 -9.98 8.10
C LEU A 2 26.90 -10.27 8.39
N GLY A 3 26.44 -9.93 9.60
CA GLY A 3 25.04 -10.09 9.99
C GLY A 3 24.19 -8.96 9.40
N VAL A 4 23.07 -9.29 8.77
CA VAL A 4 22.10 -8.28 8.28
C VAL A 4 21.54 -7.52 9.48
N ARG A 5 21.74 -6.19 9.53
CA ARG A 5 21.32 -5.34 10.67
C ARG A 5 19.92 -4.77 10.52
N ARG A 6 19.47 -4.59 9.28
CA ARG A 6 18.20 -3.93 8.94
C ARG A 6 17.59 -4.62 7.73
N VAL A 7 16.30 -4.90 7.81
CA VAL A 7 15.47 -5.29 6.67
C VAL A 7 14.35 -4.26 6.53
N VAL A 8 14.25 -3.63 5.37
CA VAL A 8 13.10 -2.81 4.99
C VAL A 8 12.23 -3.66 4.07
N LEU A 9 11.10 -4.13 4.58
CA LEU A 9 10.18 -4.98 3.84
C LEU A 9 9.16 -4.12 3.08
N ALA A 10 9.19 -4.24 1.75
CA ALA A 10 8.16 -3.73 0.86
C ALA A 10 6.88 -4.59 0.96
N SER A 11 6.06 -4.28 1.96
CA SER A 11 4.71 -4.81 2.08
C SER A 11 3.75 -4.02 1.17
N SER A 12 2.44 -4.20 1.34
CA SER A 12 1.42 -3.67 0.46
C SER A 12 0.19 -3.22 1.22
N ASN A 13 -0.41 -2.13 0.77
CA ASN A 13 -1.74 -1.69 1.19
C ASN A 13 -2.82 -2.78 0.97
N HIS A 14 -2.63 -3.72 0.03
CA HIS A 14 -3.59 -4.79 -0.26
C HIS A 14 -3.79 -5.75 0.92
N VAL A 15 -2.88 -5.79 1.90
CA VAL A 15 -3.07 -6.50 3.18
C VAL A 15 -4.32 -5.99 3.94
N MET A 16 -4.74 -4.77 3.62
CA MET A 16 -5.85 -4.05 4.24
C MET A 16 -6.97 -3.73 3.23
N GLY A 17 -6.94 -4.32 2.04
CA GLY A 17 -7.78 -3.93 0.90
C GLY A 17 -9.29 -4.00 1.16
N GLN A 18 -9.79 -5.00 1.91
CA GLN A 18 -11.24 -5.13 2.12
C GLN A 18 -11.81 -4.11 3.11
N HIS A 19 -10.98 -3.25 3.72
CA HIS A 19 -11.49 -2.10 4.47
C HIS A 19 -12.13 -1.05 3.58
N LYS A 20 -11.93 -1.12 2.25
CA LYS A 20 -12.59 -0.27 1.25
C LYS A 20 -14.10 -0.19 1.48
N ASP A 21 -14.75 -1.35 1.60
CA ASP A 21 -16.21 -1.47 1.66
C ASP A 21 -16.76 -1.50 3.10
N ASP A 22 -15.91 -1.25 4.10
CA ASP A 22 -16.32 -1.13 5.51
C ASP A 22 -16.17 0.32 5.97
N PRO A 23 -17.15 1.20 5.71
CA PRO A 23 -17.09 2.60 6.14
C PRO A 23 -17.16 2.76 7.66
N ALA A 24 -17.85 1.84 8.36
CA ALA A 24 -17.99 1.87 9.82
C ALA A 24 -16.64 1.71 10.54
N ARG A 25 -15.65 1.11 9.87
CA ARG A 25 -14.29 1.01 10.39
C ARG A 25 -13.60 2.35 10.63
N GLY A 26 -13.94 3.39 9.88
CA GLY A 26 -13.24 4.68 9.95
C GLY A 26 -11.79 4.58 9.48
N ILE A 27 -10.85 5.08 10.28
CA ILE A 27 -9.42 5.15 9.94
C ILE A 27 -8.75 3.77 9.97
N VAL A 28 -7.98 3.46 8.93
CA VAL A 28 -7.16 2.26 8.79
C VAL A 28 -5.75 2.55 9.30
N THR A 29 -5.44 1.99 10.47
CA THR A 29 -4.12 2.07 11.13
C THR A 29 -3.27 0.83 10.85
N PRO A 30 -1.96 0.84 11.10
CA PRO A 30 -1.13 -0.37 11.01
C PRO A 30 -1.58 -1.51 11.94
N THR A 31 -2.16 -1.19 13.11
CA THR A 31 -2.67 -2.16 14.11
C THR A 31 -4.04 -2.72 13.79
N SER A 32 -4.69 -2.21 12.75
CA SER A 32 -5.98 -2.70 12.29
C SER A 32 -5.90 -4.18 11.84
N PRO A 33 -6.91 -5.05 12.13
CA PRO A 33 -6.88 -6.41 11.61
C PRO A 33 -6.76 -6.45 10.08
N PRO A 34 -5.86 -7.30 9.54
CA PRO A 34 -5.66 -7.42 8.11
C PRO A 34 -6.92 -8.00 7.45
N ARG A 35 -7.24 -7.51 6.26
CA ARG A 35 -8.30 -8.02 5.40
C ARG A 35 -7.81 -7.97 3.95
N CYS A 36 -7.27 -9.09 3.50
CA CYS A 36 -6.49 -9.20 2.26
C CYS A 36 -7.34 -9.01 1.00
N GLY A 37 -6.79 -8.27 0.04
CA GLY A 37 -7.37 -8.04 -1.29
C GLY A 37 -8.32 -6.84 -1.31
N THR A 38 -8.16 -5.96 -2.30
CA THR A 38 -9.09 -4.84 -2.52
C THR A 38 -10.23 -5.34 -3.41
N PRO A 39 -11.50 -5.31 -2.95
CA PRO A 39 -12.62 -5.66 -3.81
C PRO A 39 -12.76 -4.62 -4.92
N LEU A 40 -12.96 -5.08 -6.15
CA LEU A 40 -13.30 -4.24 -7.31
C LEU A 40 -14.77 -4.46 -7.63
N HIS A 41 -15.52 -3.38 -7.82
CA HIS A 41 -16.96 -3.47 -8.07
C HIS A 41 -17.27 -3.57 -9.56
N ASP A 42 -16.37 -3.10 -10.42
CA ASP A 42 -16.45 -3.26 -11.87
C ASP A 42 -15.95 -4.66 -12.29
N PRO A 43 -16.81 -5.50 -12.89
CA PRO A 43 -16.42 -6.82 -13.37
C PRO A 43 -15.28 -6.81 -14.40
N GLU A 44 -15.18 -5.77 -15.25
CA GLU A 44 -14.10 -5.68 -16.23
C GLU A 44 -12.75 -5.38 -15.58
N HIS A 45 -12.74 -4.51 -14.58
CA HIS A 45 -11.53 -4.25 -13.80
C HIS A 45 -11.12 -5.49 -12.98
N LEU A 46 -12.10 -6.18 -12.38
CA LEU A 46 -11.85 -7.42 -11.65
C LEU A 46 -11.23 -8.51 -12.54
N ALA A 47 -11.71 -8.65 -13.78
CA ALA A 47 -11.15 -9.61 -14.73
C ALA A 47 -9.68 -9.31 -15.11
N LYS A 48 -9.25 -8.05 -15.01
CA LYS A 48 -7.91 -7.57 -15.38
C LYS A 48 -6.94 -7.44 -14.19
N SER A 49 -7.43 -7.51 -12.96
CA SER A 49 -6.64 -7.18 -11.74
C SER A 49 -5.80 -8.32 -11.18
N GLY A 50 -5.99 -9.56 -11.67
CA GLY A 50 -5.39 -10.75 -11.08
C GLY A 50 -5.91 -11.05 -9.66
N ASP A 51 -5.25 -11.99 -8.96
CA ASP A 51 -5.66 -12.41 -7.61
C ASP A 51 -5.05 -11.49 -6.52
N ALA A 52 -5.78 -10.42 -6.21
CA ALA A 52 -5.39 -9.47 -5.18
C ALA A 52 -5.37 -10.09 -3.77
N ILE A 53 -6.14 -11.15 -3.51
CA ILE A 53 -6.19 -11.81 -2.20
C ILE A 53 -4.92 -12.64 -2.02
N ALA A 54 -4.55 -13.46 -3.00
CA ALA A 54 -3.32 -14.26 -2.96
C ALA A 54 -2.07 -13.37 -2.85
N TYR A 55 -2.02 -12.28 -3.63
CA TYR A 55 -0.95 -11.30 -3.55
C TYR A 55 -0.85 -10.68 -2.14
N ALA A 56 -1.98 -10.22 -1.58
CA ALA A 56 -2.03 -9.65 -0.24
C ALA A 56 -1.65 -10.66 0.84
N ALA A 57 -2.09 -11.91 0.72
CA ALA A 57 -1.74 -13.00 1.65
C ALA A 57 -0.24 -13.26 1.66
N ALA A 58 0.43 -13.26 0.50
CA ALA A 58 1.88 -13.40 0.41
C ALA A 58 2.61 -12.24 1.10
N LYS A 59 2.13 -11.01 0.94
CA LYS A 59 2.69 -9.84 1.66
C LYS A 59 2.48 -9.95 3.16
N LEU A 60 1.27 -10.33 3.60
CA LEU A 60 0.97 -10.55 5.02
C LEU A 60 1.84 -11.66 5.62
N ALA A 61 2.11 -12.74 4.90
CA ALA A 61 3.03 -13.79 5.35
C ALA A 61 4.44 -13.22 5.60
N GLY A 62 4.92 -12.32 4.74
CA GLY A 62 6.16 -11.57 4.97
C GLY A 62 6.12 -10.68 6.22
N GLU A 63 5.00 -9.99 6.48
CA GLU A 63 4.84 -9.20 7.71
C GLU A 63 4.89 -10.09 8.96
N ARG A 64 4.26 -11.27 8.92
CA ARG A 64 4.26 -12.24 10.02
C ARG A 64 5.66 -12.80 10.25
N LEU A 65 6.38 -13.16 9.19
CA LEU A 65 7.76 -13.63 9.29
C LEU A 65 8.67 -12.57 9.92
N ALA A 66 8.62 -11.33 9.44
CA ALA A 66 9.40 -10.24 10.03
C ALA A 66 9.05 -10.00 11.50
N THR A 67 7.76 -10.14 11.87
CA THR A 67 7.33 -10.04 13.27
C THR A 67 7.93 -11.13 14.14
N THR A 68 7.88 -12.38 13.68
CA THR A 68 8.46 -13.52 14.40
C THR A 68 9.97 -13.38 14.54
N LEU A 69 10.70 -13.04 13.47
CA LEU A 69 12.16 -12.90 13.49
C LEU A 69 12.62 -11.71 14.34
N ALA A 70 11.83 -10.63 14.43
CA ALA A 70 12.13 -9.50 15.31
C ALA A 70 11.97 -9.83 16.80
N ALA A 71 11.10 -10.81 17.13
CA ALA A 71 10.85 -11.27 18.48
C ALA A 71 11.83 -12.38 18.93
N GLU A 72 12.60 -12.96 18.01
CA GLU A 72 13.51 -14.07 18.30
C GLU A 72 14.62 -13.64 19.28
N PRO A 73 14.83 -14.37 20.39
CA PRO A 73 15.88 -14.04 21.35
C PRO A 73 17.26 -13.97 20.72
N GLY A 74 18.00 -12.90 21.01
CA GLY A 74 19.35 -12.68 20.47
C GLY A 74 19.39 -12.18 19.02
N THR A 75 18.24 -11.92 18.39
CA THR A 75 18.20 -11.25 17.09
C THR A 75 18.83 -9.86 17.18
N SER A 76 19.74 -9.58 16.25
CA SER A 76 20.32 -8.24 16.06
C SER A 76 19.78 -7.54 14.80
N THR A 77 18.90 -8.22 14.06
CA THR A 77 18.27 -7.70 12.87
C THR A 77 17.02 -6.93 13.24
N SER A 78 16.95 -5.67 12.81
CA SER A 78 15.76 -4.83 12.94
C SER A 78 14.94 -4.84 11.66
N PHE A 79 13.62 -4.70 11.80
CA PHE A 79 12.68 -4.80 10.69
C PHE A 79 11.79 -3.56 10.63
N VAL A 80 11.70 -2.96 9.43
CA VAL A 80 10.75 -1.89 9.10
C VAL A 80 9.90 -2.37 7.96
N ILE A 81 8.58 -2.34 8.12
CA ILE A 81 7.61 -2.85 7.17
C ILE A 81 6.80 -1.67 6.67
N LEU A 82 6.90 -1.41 5.37
CA LEU A 82 6.16 -0.34 4.70
C LEU A 82 5.02 -0.98 3.92
N ARG A 83 3.77 -0.74 4.32
CA ARG A 83 2.61 -1.06 3.47
C ARG A 83 2.50 0.00 2.40
N ILE A 84 3.20 -0.23 1.30
CA ILE A 84 3.28 0.68 0.16
C ILE A 84 1.87 0.89 -0.38
N GLY A 85 1.48 2.15 -0.57
CA GLY A 85 0.30 2.59 -1.28
C GLY A 85 0.36 2.26 -2.78
N TRP A 86 -0.29 3.05 -3.61
CA TRP A 86 -0.24 2.88 -5.05
C TRP A 86 0.86 3.77 -5.65
N CYS A 87 1.96 3.13 -6.04
CA CYS A 87 3.07 3.75 -6.76
C CYS A 87 3.12 3.15 -8.18
N GLN A 88 2.85 3.99 -9.18
CA GLN A 88 2.83 3.57 -10.59
C GLN A 88 4.24 3.63 -11.19
N PRO A 89 4.49 2.92 -12.31
CA PRO A 89 5.68 3.13 -13.12
C PRO A 89 5.86 4.57 -13.60
N GLY A 90 7.12 4.93 -13.88
CA GLY A 90 7.46 6.19 -14.54
C GLY A 90 7.23 7.41 -13.64
N ALA A 91 6.63 8.46 -14.22
CA ALA A 91 6.43 9.73 -13.53
C ALA A 91 5.45 9.63 -12.35
N ASN A 92 4.60 8.58 -12.32
CA ASN A 92 3.68 8.29 -11.21
C ASN A 92 2.82 9.51 -10.83
N LEU A 93 2.21 10.16 -11.82
CA LEU A 93 1.46 11.39 -11.62
C LEU A 93 0.07 11.09 -11.04
N PRO A 94 -0.50 11.96 -10.19
CA PRO A 94 -1.87 11.80 -9.73
C PRO A 94 -2.89 11.67 -10.86
N SER A 95 -2.66 12.37 -11.98
CA SER A 95 -3.52 12.39 -13.16
C SER A 95 -3.55 11.06 -13.93
N THR A 96 -2.62 10.13 -13.65
CA THR A 96 -2.58 8.81 -14.29
C THR A 96 -3.23 7.71 -13.44
N LEU A 97 -3.82 8.05 -12.28
CA LEU A 97 -4.58 7.12 -11.45
C LEU A 97 -5.90 6.73 -12.14
N SER A 98 -6.28 5.45 -12.04
CA SER A 98 -7.52 4.91 -12.59
C SER A 98 -8.23 3.97 -11.62
N ALA A 99 -9.53 3.70 -11.88
CA ALA A 99 -10.35 2.79 -11.07
C ALA A 99 -9.90 1.32 -11.14
N SER A 100 -9.04 0.95 -12.09
CA SER A 100 -8.58 -0.42 -12.26
C SER A 100 -7.61 -0.90 -11.18
N GLY A 101 -6.99 0.02 -10.43
CA GLY A 101 -5.98 -0.32 -9.43
C GLY A 101 -4.71 -0.98 -9.97
N CYS A 102 -4.57 -1.05 -11.29
CA CYS A 102 -3.46 -1.69 -11.98
C CYS A 102 -2.99 -0.76 -13.11
N PRO A 103 -1.69 -0.38 -13.14
CA PRO A 103 -1.15 0.36 -14.27
C PRO A 103 -1.41 -0.38 -15.58
N PRO A 104 -1.72 0.32 -16.68
CA PRO A 104 -2.01 -0.31 -17.98
C PRO A 104 -0.96 -1.34 -18.42
N GLU A 105 0.31 -1.13 -18.06
CA GLU A 105 1.43 -2.00 -18.39
C GLU A 105 1.40 -3.36 -17.68
N PHE A 106 0.66 -3.47 -16.57
CA PHE A 106 0.56 -4.69 -15.75
C PHE A 106 -0.82 -5.35 -15.78
N GLN A 107 -1.78 -4.77 -16.52
CA GLN A 107 -3.08 -5.41 -16.74
C GLN A 107 -2.88 -6.68 -17.56
N THR A 108 -3.62 -7.74 -17.21
CA THR A 108 -3.59 -8.97 -18.02
C THR A 108 -4.08 -8.66 -19.43
N LYS A 109 -3.33 -9.06 -20.46
CA LYS A 109 -3.77 -8.92 -21.85
C LYS A 109 -5.05 -9.73 -22.02
N VAL A 110 -6.15 -9.05 -22.31
CA VAL A 110 -7.34 -9.69 -22.89
C VAL A 110 -7.28 -9.41 -24.38
N ASP A 111 -7.22 -10.46 -25.20
CA ASP A 111 -7.19 -10.35 -26.66
C ASP A 111 -8.41 -9.53 -27.15
N GLY A 112 -8.17 -8.38 -27.79
CA GLY A 112 -9.09 -7.82 -28.79
C GLY A 112 -10.11 -6.74 -28.40
N GLY A 113 -10.06 -6.11 -27.22
CA GLY A 113 -11.02 -5.05 -26.85
C GLY A 113 -10.55 -3.63 -27.16
N THR A 114 -11.11 -2.97 -28.18
CA THR A 114 -10.95 -1.52 -28.38
C THR A 114 -11.47 -0.75 -27.17
N ALA A 115 -10.64 0.14 -26.61
CA ALA A 115 -11.02 1.01 -25.49
C ALA A 115 -12.07 2.04 -25.94
N ALA A 116 -13.34 1.64 -25.91
CA ALA A 116 -14.45 2.59 -25.97
C ALA A 116 -14.58 3.23 -24.58
N LYS A 117 -14.70 4.56 -24.54
CA LYS A 117 -15.14 5.29 -23.34
C LYS A 117 -16.58 4.86 -23.02
N GLN A 118 -16.72 3.86 -22.15
CA GLN A 118 -18.01 3.49 -21.58
C GLN A 118 -18.39 4.53 -20.52
N ALA A 119 -19.67 4.85 -20.42
CA ALA A 119 -20.17 5.80 -19.43
C ALA A 119 -19.91 5.26 -18.02
N SER A 120 -19.26 6.07 -17.18
CA SER A 120 -18.81 5.69 -15.85
C SER A 120 -19.97 5.21 -14.97
N MET A 121 -19.91 3.97 -14.49
CA MET A 121 -20.87 3.48 -13.50
C MET A 121 -20.65 4.18 -12.14
N PRO A 122 -21.68 4.38 -11.31
CA PRO A 122 -21.52 5.03 -9.99
C PRO A 122 -20.48 4.37 -9.08
N SER A 123 -20.26 3.06 -9.25
CA SER A 123 -19.23 2.26 -8.55
C SER A 123 -17.80 2.61 -8.95
N GLU A 124 -17.55 3.10 -10.17
CA GLU A 124 -16.21 3.55 -10.59
C GLU A 124 -15.71 4.71 -9.71
N GLY A 125 -16.61 5.61 -9.29
CA GLY A 125 -16.25 6.72 -8.42
C GLY A 125 -15.78 6.28 -7.03
N VAL A 126 -16.28 5.16 -6.50
CA VAL A 126 -15.85 4.59 -5.21
C VAL A 126 -14.47 3.95 -5.35
N ASP A 127 -14.28 3.15 -6.40
CA ASP A 127 -13.02 2.46 -6.70
C ASP A 127 -11.91 3.47 -6.96
N GLU A 128 -12.17 4.45 -7.84
CA GLU A 128 -11.24 5.52 -8.16
C GLU A 128 -10.88 6.36 -6.92
N ALA A 129 -11.86 6.70 -6.07
CA ALA A 129 -11.59 7.44 -4.85
C ALA A 129 -10.71 6.65 -3.87
N TRP A 130 -10.96 5.34 -3.74
CA TRP A 130 -10.13 4.45 -2.91
C TRP A 130 -8.69 4.38 -3.41
N PHE A 131 -8.50 4.21 -4.72
CA PHE A 131 -7.17 4.15 -5.31
C PHE A 131 -6.43 5.50 -5.26
N LYS A 132 -7.14 6.62 -5.48
CA LYS A 132 -6.59 7.97 -5.26
C LYS A 132 -6.17 8.20 -3.81
N ASN A 133 -6.90 7.63 -2.85
CA ASN A 133 -6.54 7.70 -1.43
C ASN A 133 -5.30 6.88 -1.08
N MET A 134 -4.95 5.88 -1.89
CA MET A 134 -3.76 5.04 -1.68
C MET A 134 -2.51 5.58 -2.36
N TRP A 135 -2.59 6.59 -3.23
CA TRP A 135 -1.44 7.03 -4.02
C TRP A 135 -0.21 7.37 -3.17
N LEU A 136 0.95 6.96 -3.64
CA LEU A 136 2.25 7.29 -3.06
C LEU A 136 3.13 7.85 -4.16
N SER A 137 3.47 9.13 -4.07
CA SER A 137 4.35 9.79 -5.03
C SER A 137 5.77 9.21 -5.00
N ASN A 138 6.53 9.47 -6.06
CA ASN A 138 7.95 9.09 -6.09
C ASN A 138 8.77 9.80 -4.98
N GLY A 139 8.42 11.05 -4.67
CA GLY A 139 9.11 11.84 -3.63
C GLY A 139 8.86 11.29 -2.22
N ASP A 140 7.61 11.03 -1.88
CA ASP A 140 7.25 10.45 -0.57
C ASP A 140 7.71 8.99 -0.45
N PHE A 141 7.67 8.22 -1.56
CA PHE A 141 8.26 6.89 -1.61
C PHE A 141 9.73 6.92 -1.19
N LEU A 142 10.54 7.78 -1.82
CA LEU A 142 11.96 7.88 -1.53
C LEU A 142 12.19 8.32 -0.07
N ARG A 143 11.49 9.36 0.39
CA ARG A 143 11.57 9.84 1.77
C ARG A 143 11.31 8.74 2.80
N TYR A 144 10.29 7.91 2.58
CA TYR A 144 9.96 6.82 3.50
C TYR A 144 11.01 5.71 3.48
N PHE A 145 11.47 5.29 2.31
CA PHE A 145 12.50 4.26 2.21
C PHE A 145 13.84 4.72 2.79
N GLU A 146 14.26 5.95 2.55
CA GLU A 146 15.46 6.54 3.14
C GLU A 146 15.35 6.62 4.66
N ALA A 147 14.25 7.15 5.19
CA ALA A 147 14.02 7.21 6.64
C ALA A 147 13.98 5.80 7.27
N ALA A 148 13.39 4.81 6.59
CA ALA A 148 13.31 3.44 7.08
C ALA A 148 14.67 2.75 7.24
N LEU A 149 15.75 3.25 6.62
CA LEU A 149 17.09 2.69 6.78
C LEU A 149 17.71 3.03 8.14
N THR A 150 17.35 4.18 8.73
CA THR A 150 17.96 4.71 9.95
C THR A 150 16.97 4.90 11.09
N ALA A 151 15.66 4.76 10.84
CA ALA A 151 14.61 4.88 11.85
C ALA A 151 14.89 4.02 13.09
N PRO A 152 14.60 4.51 14.31
CA PRO A 152 14.71 3.72 15.52
C PRO A 152 13.69 2.57 15.50
N VAL A 153 14.14 1.35 15.78
CA VAL A 153 13.29 0.16 15.83
C VAL A 153 13.37 -0.43 17.24
N PRO A 154 12.24 -0.58 17.96
CA PRO A 154 12.21 -1.21 19.27
C PRO A 154 12.70 -2.66 19.22
N ALA A 155 13.37 -3.12 20.28
CA ALA A 155 13.72 -4.53 20.42
C ALA A 155 12.45 -5.39 20.50
N GLY A 156 12.50 -6.60 19.92
CA GLY A 156 11.43 -7.59 20.03
C GLY A 156 10.25 -7.41 19.07
N ARG A 157 10.20 -6.35 18.24
CA ARG A 157 9.09 -6.14 17.28
C ARG A 157 9.50 -5.27 16.08
N PRO A 158 8.84 -5.43 14.93
CA PRO A 158 9.07 -4.56 13.79
C PRO A 158 8.42 -3.19 13.99
N VAL A 159 8.87 -2.22 13.19
CA VAL A 159 8.06 -1.03 12.84
C VAL A 159 7.17 -1.42 11.67
N LEU A 160 5.86 -1.17 11.77
CA LEU A 160 4.89 -1.40 10.70
C LEU A 160 4.12 -0.11 10.47
N VAL A 161 4.14 0.40 9.24
CA VAL A 161 3.52 1.68 8.89
C VAL A 161 2.79 1.61 7.55
N ASN A 162 1.80 2.48 7.37
CA ASN A 162 1.19 2.71 6.07
C ASN A 162 2.01 3.75 5.30
N ALA A 163 2.30 3.52 4.02
CA ALA A 163 3.12 4.41 3.21
C ALA A 163 2.30 4.94 2.02
N MET A 164 1.62 6.07 2.23
CA MET A 164 0.91 6.83 1.19
C MET A 164 1.37 8.28 1.24
N SER A 165 1.18 9.03 0.15
CA SER A 165 1.23 10.48 0.19
C SER A 165 0.08 11.06 1.02
N ASN A 166 0.10 12.36 1.30
CA ASN A 166 -0.90 13.04 2.14
C ASN A 166 -2.19 13.32 1.36
N ASN A 167 -2.82 12.25 0.87
CA ASN A 167 -3.97 12.33 -0.02
C ASN A 167 -5.22 12.81 0.72
N SER A 168 -5.83 13.90 0.24
CA SER A 168 -7.05 14.45 0.86
C SER A 168 -8.18 13.42 0.89
N GLY A 169 -8.82 13.23 2.04
CA GLY A 169 -9.96 12.32 2.19
C GLY A 169 -9.58 10.83 2.32
N MET A 170 -8.29 10.51 2.45
CA MET A 170 -7.87 9.14 2.70
C MET A 170 -8.27 8.66 4.10
N ARG A 171 -8.53 7.35 4.19
CA ARG A 171 -8.79 6.67 5.47
C ARG A 171 -7.52 6.10 6.10
N TRP A 172 -6.39 6.20 5.44
CA TRP A 172 -5.14 5.63 5.91
C TRP A 172 -4.45 6.56 6.89
N SER A 173 -4.17 6.07 8.10
CA SER A 173 -3.41 6.87 9.06
C SER A 173 -1.94 6.98 8.65
N LEU A 174 -1.42 8.22 8.65
CA LEU A 174 0.01 8.52 8.56
C LEU A 174 0.63 8.88 9.92
N LYS A 175 -0.15 8.93 11.01
CA LYS A 175 0.37 9.32 12.33
C LYS A 175 1.48 8.39 12.80
N GLU A 176 1.30 7.09 12.63
CA GLU A 176 2.28 6.07 12.96
C GLU A 176 3.51 6.15 12.05
N THR A 177 3.31 6.52 10.78
CA THR A 177 4.40 6.72 9.81
C THR A 177 5.27 7.91 10.20
N GLU A 178 4.66 9.05 10.51
CA GLU A 178 5.37 10.24 10.99
C GLU A 178 6.09 9.97 12.30
N ALA A 179 5.43 9.30 13.25
CA ALA A 179 6.02 8.99 14.55
C ALA A 179 7.21 8.01 14.45
N ALA A 180 7.13 7.01 13.57
CA ALA A 180 8.16 5.99 13.46
C ALA A 180 9.32 6.39 12.54
N LEU A 181 9.04 7.11 11.44
CA LEU A 181 10.04 7.48 10.44
C LEU A 181 10.56 8.92 10.60
N GLY A 182 9.86 9.78 11.34
CA GLY A 182 10.25 11.19 11.53
C GLY A 182 10.05 12.07 10.29
N VAL A 183 9.37 11.57 9.26
CA VAL A 183 9.12 12.30 8.00
C VAL A 183 7.63 12.40 7.72
N LYS A 184 7.22 13.56 7.18
CA LYS A 184 5.84 13.83 6.76
C LYS A 184 5.72 13.68 5.24
N ALA A 185 4.61 13.09 4.78
CA ALA A 185 4.27 13.13 3.36
C ALA A 185 4.05 14.57 2.90
N GLN A 186 4.48 14.90 1.69
CA GLN A 186 4.38 16.24 1.14
C GLN A 186 3.37 16.32 -0.01
N ASP A 187 3.22 15.23 -0.77
CA ASP A 187 2.41 15.25 -1.98
C ASP A 187 0.96 14.85 -1.69
N ASN A 188 0.06 15.14 -2.63
CA ASN A 188 -1.36 14.84 -2.51
C ASN A 188 -1.94 14.51 -3.89
N SER A 189 -2.68 13.40 -4.00
CA SER A 189 -3.27 12.95 -5.26
C SER A 189 -4.37 13.88 -5.83
N ARG A 190 -4.76 14.91 -5.08
CA ARG A 190 -5.81 15.88 -5.45
C ARG A 190 -5.33 17.34 -5.46
N ALA A 191 -4.02 17.56 -5.38
CA ALA A 191 -3.42 18.89 -5.52
C ALA A 191 -3.42 19.36 -6.98
#